data_AF-A0A5C7J1G1-F1
#
_entry.id   AF-A0A5C7J1G1-F1
#
_cell.length_a   1.000
_cell.length_b   1.000
_cell.length_c   1.000
_cell.angle_alpha   90.00
_cell.angle_beta   90.00
_cell.angle_gamma   90.00
#
_symmetry.space_group_name_H-M   'P 1'
#
loop_
_entity.id
_entity.type
_entity.pdbx_description
1 polymer ?
#
loop_
_entity_poly.entity_id
_entity_poly.type
_entity_poly.pdbx_seq_one_letter_code
_entity_poly.pdbx_strand_id
1 'polypeptide(L)'
;MDVLKNRHKTLRNLYKAVKNLLNQKGFNWDSTRQMVIAENKIWDEYIKVNPDVRPYRVKTIPYYDDLGIIYGDNSARKNCNDASLILLGLKFGGPL
;
A
#
# COMPACT_ATOMS: atom_id res chain seq x y z
N MET A 1 9.98 -20.45 6.33
CA MET A 1 9.05 -19.55 7.07
C MET A 1 9.29 -18.06 6.77
N ASP A 2 10.40 -17.69 6.13
CA ASP A 2 10.82 -16.29 5.99
C ASP A 2 10.23 -15.55 4.79
N VAL A 3 9.87 -16.26 3.72
CA VAL A 3 9.27 -15.65 2.52
C VAL A 3 7.93 -14.96 2.85
N LEU A 4 7.08 -15.60 3.66
CA LEU A 4 5.79 -15.03 4.08
C LEU A 4 5.98 -13.80 4.98
N LYS A 5 6.94 -13.86 5.91
CA LYS A 5 7.30 -12.73 6.78
C LYS A 5 7.83 -11.55 5.98
N ASN A 6 8.74 -11.81 5.02
CA ASN A 6 9.29 -10.76 4.15
C ASN A 6 8.20 -10.14 3.27
N ARG A 7 7.34 -10.97 2.67
CA ARG A 7 6.20 -10.50 1.86
C ARG A 7 5.25 -9.64 2.68
N HIS A 8 4.91 -10.06 3.90
CA HIS A 8 4.08 -9.28 4.81
C HIS A 8 4.71 -7.92 5.10
N LYS A 9 6.01 -7.87 5.41
CA LYS A 9 6.73 -6.61 5.65
C LYS A 9 6.65 -5.69 4.43
N THR A 10 6.88 -6.24 3.23
CA THR A 10 6.80 -5.49 1.97
C THR A 10 5.41 -4.91 1.73
N LEU A 11 4.35 -5.72 1.87
CA LEU A 11 2.97 -5.28 1.64
C LEU A 11 2.52 -4.24 2.69
N ARG A 12 2.89 -4.44 3.96
CA ARG A 12 2.63 -3.46 5.02
C ARG A 12 3.34 -2.13 4.75
N ASN A 13 4.60 -2.16 4.30
CA ASN A 13 5.35 -0.95 3.97
C ASN A 13 4.75 -0.24 2.75
N LEU A 14 4.32 -1.00 1.73
CA LEU A 14 3.63 -0.47 0.56
C LEU A 14 2.34 0.25 0.96
N TYR A 15 1.50 -0.39 1.78
CA TYR A 15 0.26 0.21 2.29
C TYR A 15 0.54 1.51 3.06
N LYS A 16 1.54 1.51 3.96
CA LYS A 16 1.94 2.72 4.70
C LYS A 16 2.41 3.83 3.78
N ALA A 17 3.23 3.52 2.78
CA ALA A 17 3.74 4.52 1.84
C ALA A 17 2.60 5.19 1.05
N VAL A 18 1.66 4.40 0.52
CA VAL A 18 0.50 4.92 -0.19
C VAL A 18 -0.42 5.69 0.74
N LYS A 19 -0.71 5.17 1.95
CA LYS A 19 -1.52 5.89 2.94
C LYS A 19 -0.91 7.24 3.30
N ASN A 20 0.41 7.31 3.44
CA ASN A 20 1.11 8.57 3.70
C ASN A 20 0.98 9.57 2.54
N LEU A 21 1.07 9.11 1.30
CA LEU A 21 0.82 9.93 0.11
C LEU A 21 -0.61 10.45 0.10
N LEU A 22 -1.61 9.58 0.30
CA LEU A 22 -3.02 9.96 0.31
C LEU A 22 -3.40 10.88 1.47
N ASN A 23 -2.58 10.94 2.53
CA ASN A 23 -2.75 11.90 3.63
C ASN A 23 -2.17 13.29 3.30
N GLN A 24 -1.48 13.45 2.16
CA GLN A 24 -1.02 14.74 1.68
C GLN A 24 -2.09 15.43 0.84
N LYS A 25 -2.17 16.75 0.95
CA LYS A 25 -3.13 17.54 0.17
C LYS A 25 -2.88 17.38 -1.33
N GLY A 26 -3.94 17.08 -2.08
CA GLY A 26 -3.92 17.00 -3.54
C GLY A 26 -3.51 15.64 -4.10
N PHE A 27 -3.14 14.68 -3.25
CA PHE A 27 -3.04 13.28 -3.63
C PHE A 27 -4.37 12.57 -3.42
N ASN A 28 -4.74 11.72 -4.37
CA ASN A 28 -5.96 10.92 -4.34
C ASN A 28 -5.66 9.50 -4.83
N TRP A 29 -6.56 8.58 -4.52
CA TRP A 29 -6.49 7.19 -5.00
C TRP A 29 -7.43 7.03 -6.19
N ASP A 30 -6.90 6.51 -7.30
CA ASP A 30 -7.70 6.06 -8.43
C ASP A 30 -7.93 4.56 -8.31
N SER A 31 -9.10 4.15 -7.85
CA SER A 31 -9.48 2.73 -7.71
C SER A 31 -9.59 2.00 -9.06
N THR A 32 -9.83 2.71 -10.16
CA THR A 32 -9.95 2.10 -11.50
C THR A 32 -8.57 1.73 -12.03
N ARG A 33 -7.62 2.66 -11.91
CA ARG A 33 -6.22 2.46 -12.33
C ARG A 33 -5.38 1.79 -11.24
N GLN A 34 -5.94 1.63 -10.04
CA GLN A 34 -5.29 1.17 -8.82
C GLN A 34 -3.95 1.89 -8.58
N MET A 35 -3.98 3.22 -8.55
CA MET A 35 -2.76 4.01 -8.37
C MET A 35 -3.01 5.36 -7.69
N VAL A 36 -1.93 5.98 -7.21
CA VAL A 36 -1.98 7.32 -6.65
C VAL A 36 -1.99 8.35 -7.79
N ILE A 37 -2.96 9.25 -7.75
CA ILE A 37 -3.10 10.35 -8.71
C ILE A 37 -2.96 11.70 -8.00
N ALA A 38 -2.33 12.65 -8.67
CA ALA A 38 -2.21 14.04 -8.24
C ALA A 38 -1.83 14.88 -9.47
N GLU A 39 -1.94 16.21 -9.37
CA GLU A 39 -1.42 17.10 -10.40
C GLU A 39 0.10 16.98 -10.55
N ASN A 40 0.61 17.20 -11.76
CA ASN A 40 2.05 17.13 -12.04
C ASN A 40 2.87 18.04 -11.12
N LYS A 41 2.37 19.25 -10.86
CA LYS A 41 3.03 20.21 -9.97
C LYS A 41 3.16 19.69 -8.53
N ILE A 42 2.10 19.05 -8.02
CA ILE A 42 2.09 18.45 -6.67
C ILE A 42 3.09 17.30 -6.59
N TRP A 43 3.11 16.42 -7.60
CA TRP A 43 4.13 15.38 -7.70
C TRP A 43 5.55 15.94 -7.72
N ASP A 44 5.80 16.95 -8.54
CA ASP A 44 7.14 17.52 -8.71
C ASP A 44 7.63 18.22 -7.44
N GLU A 45 6.76 18.95 -6.74
CA GLU A 45 7.08 19.57 -5.44
C GLU A 45 7.33 18.51 -4.36
N TYR A 46 6.51 17.46 -4.30
CA TYR A 46 6.65 16.42 -3.29
C TYR A 46 7.88 15.52 -3.53
N ILE A 47 8.20 15.21 -4.80
CA ILE A 47 9.38 14.42 -5.18
C ILE A 47 10.68 15.18 -4.89
N LYS A 48 10.70 16.52 -4.95
CA LYS A 48 11.90 17.31 -4.60
C LYS A 48 12.34 17.08 -3.16
N VAL A 49 11.39 16.94 -2.23
CA VAL A 49 11.66 16.70 -0.80
C VAL A 49 11.70 15.21 -0.45
N ASN A 50 11.03 14.35 -1.24
CA ASN A 50 10.96 12.91 -1.03
C ASN A 50 11.23 12.15 -2.35
N PRO A 51 12.48 12.06 -2.84
CA PRO A 51 12.78 11.45 -4.13
C PRO A 51 12.35 9.98 -4.23
N ASP A 52 12.31 9.27 -3.10
CA ASP A 52 11.96 7.86 -2.97
C ASP A 52 10.51 7.55 -3.41
N VAL A 53 9.63 8.55 -3.44
CA VAL A 53 8.23 8.38 -3.82
C VAL A 53 8.00 8.47 -5.33
N ARG A 54 9.02 8.84 -6.12
CA ARG A 54 8.95 8.97 -7.57
C ARG A 54 8.33 7.75 -8.27
N PRO A 55 8.64 6.48 -7.89
CA PRO A 55 8.05 5.32 -8.55
C PRO A 55 6.52 5.27 -8.42
N TYR A 56 5.94 5.81 -7.34
CA TYR A 56 4.51 5.77 -7.06
C TYR A 56 3.66 6.60 -8.03
N ARG A 57 4.28 7.51 -8.80
CA ARG A 57 3.61 8.32 -9.82
C ARG A 57 3.06 7.50 -10.99
N VAL A 58 3.72 6.39 -11.31
CA VAL A 58 3.36 5.52 -12.46
C VAL A 58 3.06 4.09 -12.03
N LYS A 59 3.28 3.75 -10.76
CA LYS A 59 3.12 2.40 -10.25
C LYS A 59 1.64 2.08 -10.01
N THR A 60 1.15 1.07 -10.70
CA THR A 60 -0.07 0.35 -10.33
C THR A 60 0.22 -0.46 -9.07
N ILE A 61 -0.64 -0.28 -8.06
CA ILE A 61 -0.57 -0.95 -6.77
C ILE A 61 -1.84 -1.76 -6.65
N PRO A 62 -1.88 -2.92 -7.31
CA PRO A 62 -3.05 -3.78 -7.21
C PRO A 62 -3.23 -4.14 -5.74
N TYR A 63 -4.49 -4.28 -5.33
CA TYR A 63 -4.88 -4.67 -3.97
C TYR A 63 -4.68 -3.63 -2.88
N TYR A 64 -4.37 -2.36 -3.17
CA TYR A 64 -4.26 -1.35 -2.11
C TYR A 64 -5.52 -1.26 -1.23
N ASP A 65 -6.70 -1.31 -1.84
CA ASP A 65 -7.98 -1.29 -1.12
C ASP A 65 -8.11 -2.52 -0.20
N ASP A 66 -7.67 -3.70 -0.65
CA ASP A 66 -7.60 -4.91 0.17
C ASP A 66 -6.60 -4.79 1.32
N LEU A 67 -5.46 -4.15 1.07
CA LEU A 67 -4.49 -3.85 2.11
C LEU A 67 -5.08 -2.86 3.13
N GLY A 68 -5.99 -1.98 2.72
CA GLY A 68 -6.81 -1.17 3.61
C GLY A 68 -7.70 -2.00 4.54
N ILE A 69 -8.28 -3.10 4.07
CA ILE A 69 -9.06 -4.02 4.91
C ILE A 69 -8.16 -4.78 5.89
N ILE A 70 -6.95 -5.17 5.45
CA ILE A 70 -6.01 -5.96 6.25
C ILE A 70 -5.25 -5.12 7.28
N TYR A 71 -4.88 -3.88 6.92
CA TYR A 71 -3.99 -3.01 7.69
C TYR A 71 -4.61 -1.66 8.08
N GLY A 72 -5.79 -1.32 7.58
CA GLY A 72 -6.53 -0.12 7.98
C GLY A 72 -7.10 -0.30 9.38
N ASP A 73 -6.70 0.61 10.25
CA ASP A 73 -7.09 0.63 11.65
C ASP A 73 -8.55 1.06 11.78
N ASN A 74 -9.42 0.15 12.25
CA ASN A 74 -10.68 0.51 12.88
C ASN A 74 -11.01 -0.55 13.95
N SER A 75 -10.48 -0.33 15.16
CA SER A 75 -11.15 -0.53 16.47
C SER A 75 -11.86 -1.86 16.83
N ALA A 76 -11.81 -2.94 16.04
CA ALA A 76 -12.37 -4.22 16.44
C ALA A 76 -11.49 -5.40 15.98
N ARG A 77 -10.98 -6.12 16.99
CA ARG A 77 -10.10 -7.29 16.93
C ARG A 77 -8.62 -6.96 16.73
N LYS A 78 -7.92 -6.97 17.87
CA LYS A 78 -6.68 -7.74 17.95
C LYS A 78 -6.87 -9.00 17.13
N ASN A 79 -6.07 -9.22 16.08
CA ASN A 79 -5.40 -10.50 16.06
C ASN A 79 -4.11 -10.56 15.27
N CYS A 80 -3.22 -11.31 15.91
CA CYS A 80 -2.05 -12.04 15.46
C CYS A 80 -1.50 -11.74 14.06
N ASN A 81 -0.19 -11.51 14.03
CA ASN A 81 0.63 -11.56 12.81
C ASN A 81 0.28 -12.78 11.94
N ASP A 82 -0.19 -13.88 12.55
CA ASP A 82 -0.61 -15.11 11.88
C ASP A 82 -1.89 -14.99 11.05
N ALA A 83 -2.94 -14.30 11.51
CA ALA A 83 -4.19 -14.15 10.74
C ALA A 83 -3.98 -13.31 9.48
N SER A 84 -3.20 -12.22 9.59
CA SER A 84 -2.79 -11.44 8.41
C SER A 84 -1.94 -12.28 7.46
N LEU A 85 -1.00 -13.09 7.98
CA LEU A 85 -0.17 -13.96 7.15
C LEU A 85 -0.98 -15.06 6.43
N ILE A 86 -1.97 -15.65 7.09
CA ILE A 86 -2.88 -16.64 6.49
C ILE A 86 -3.70 -15.99 5.37
N LEU A 87 -4.29 -14.81 5.63
CA LEU A 87 -5.06 -14.08 4.62
C LEU A 87 -4.19 -13.65 3.43
N LEU A 88 -2.96 -13.21 3.68
CA LEU A 88 -1.98 -12.91 2.63
C LEU A 88 -1.62 -14.18 1.82
N GLY A 89 -1.47 -15.32 2.50
CA GLY A 89 -1.19 -16.61 1.88
C GLY A 89 -2.34 -17.08 0.98
N LEU A 90 -3.58 -16.98 1.44
CA LEU A 90 -4.76 -17.37 0.66
C LEU A 90 -5.04 -16.42 -0.51
N LYS A 91 -4.90 -15.11 -0.30
CA LYS A 91 -5.25 -14.09 -1.31
C LYS A 91 -4.14 -13.87 -2.34
N PHE A 92 -2.89 -14.05 -1.95
CA PHE A 92 -1.75 -13.74 -2.82
C PHE A 92 -0.81 -14.94 -3.06
N GLY A 93 -1.04 -16.09 -2.44
CA GLY A 93 -0.21 -17.30 -2.57
C GLY A 93 -0.77 -18.36 -3.53
N GLY A 94 -1.29 -17.96 -4.69
CA GLY A 94 -1.54 -18.90 -5.79
C GLY A 94 -0.22 -19.47 -6.36
N PRO A 95 -0.26 -20.64 -7.03
CA PRO A 95 0.94 -21.24 -7.61
C PRO A 95 1.52 -20.31 -8.69
N LEU A 96 2.85 -20.16 -8.68
CA LEU A 96 3.65 -19.52 -9.72
C LEU A 96 3.48 -20.24 -11.06
#